data_AF-A0A6J4MHA9-F1
#
_entry.id   AF-A0A6J4MHA9-F1
#
_cell.length_a   1.000
_cell.length_b   1.000
_cell.length_c   1.000
_cell.angle_alpha   90.00
_cell.angle_beta   90.00
_cell.angle_gamma   90.00
#
_symmetry.space_group_name_H-M   'P 1'
#
loop_
_entity.id
_entity.type
_entity.pdbx_description
1 polymer ?
#
loop_
_entity_poly.entity_id
_entity_poly.type
_entity_poly.pdbx_seq_one_letter_code
_entity_poly.pdbx_strand_id
1 'polypeptide(L)'
;MTDAAIATVVEDWLADLEPSVRATTLATKLLQLTLPGIPDVYQGTDLVDLSLVDPDNRRPIDYAERGARLQALDAGEHPRDLHDEKLLVTSRALRLRHRRTALESGDYQPLDTGSPHLLGFVRGSSVATVVTRWADGVHGWDDERLTLPDGTWHDVLTGAVHAGGPVLVRDLLATLPVTLLHKDTT
;
A
#
# COMPACT_ATOMS: atom_id res chain seq x y z
N MET A 1 -1.63 26.93 16.19
CA MET A 1 -1.95 26.87 17.64
C MET A 1 -0.99 27.78 18.37
N THR A 2 -1.47 28.68 19.23
CA THR A 2 -0.61 29.63 19.97
C THR A 2 -0.15 29.12 21.34
N ASP A 3 -0.74 28.02 21.82
CA ASP A 3 -0.35 27.38 23.07
C ASP A 3 0.65 26.24 22.79
N ALA A 4 1.87 26.40 23.31
CA ALA A 4 2.96 25.44 23.13
C ALA A 4 2.67 24.09 23.81
N ALA A 5 1.99 24.09 24.95
CA ALA A 5 1.68 22.85 25.66
C ALA A 5 0.66 22.00 24.88
N ILE A 6 -0.34 22.64 24.28
CA ILE A 6 -1.29 21.93 23.41
C ILE A 6 -0.57 21.41 22.16
N ALA A 7 0.37 22.18 21.58
CA ALA A 7 1.13 21.74 20.41
C ALA A 7 1.92 20.46 20.69
N THR A 8 2.65 20.42 21.80
CA THR A 8 3.40 19.23 22.21
C THR A 8 2.51 18.00 22.39
N VAL A 9 1.35 18.14 23.08
CA VAL A 9 0.43 17.01 23.26
C VAL A 9 -0.09 16.46 21.93
N VAL A 10 -0.37 17.34 20.97
CA VAL A 10 -0.84 16.91 19.64
C VAL A 10 0.29 16.25 18.85
N GLU A 11 1.50 16.82 18.90
CA GLU A 11 2.68 16.27 18.21
C GLU A 11 3.06 14.89 18.74
N ASP A 12 3.08 14.71 20.07
CA ASP A 12 3.36 13.42 20.71
C ASP A 12 2.31 12.37 20.30
N TRP A 13 1.03 12.74 20.32
CA TRP A 13 -0.05 11.83 19.91
C TRP A 13 0.01 11.46 18.43
N LEU A 14 0.40 12.40 17.56
CA LEU A 14 0.59 12.11 16.13
C LEU A 14 1.78 11.16 15.90
N ALA A 15 2.87 11.33 16.65
CA ALA A 15 4.02 10.44 16.58
C ALA A 15 3.65 9.01 16.99
N ASP A 16 2.87 8.85 18.07
CA ASP A 16 2.38 7.55 18.53
C ASP A 16 1.49 6.84 17.47
N LEU A 17 0.74 7.63 16.69
CA LEU A 17 -0.16 7.10 15.65
C LEU A 17 0.51 6.87 14.30
N GLU A 18 1.73 7.36 14.07
CA GLU A 18 2.40 7.34 12.77
C GLU A 18 2.42 5.93 12.13
N PRO A 19 2.77 4.84 12.84
CA PRO A 19 2.77 3.50 12.24
C PRO A 19 1.38 3.06 11.75
N SER A 20 0.35 3.38 12.54
CA SER A 20 -1.06 3.06 12.23
C SER A 20 -1.60 3.89 11.08
N VAL A 21 -1.24 5.19 11.02
CA VAL A 21 -1.57 6.09 9.91
C VAL A 21 -0.92 5.61 8.62
N ARG A 22 0.37 5.28 8.67
CA ARG A 22 1.13 4.74 7.53
C ARG A 22 0.49 3.45 7.00
N ALA A 23 0.26 2.46 7.87
CA ALA A 23 -0.34 1.19 7.48
C ALA A 23 -1.74 1.36 6.88
N THR A 24 -2.60 2.14 7.53
CA THR A 24 -3.98 2.37 7.06
C THR A 24 -3.99 3.12 5.73
N THR A 25 -3.16 4.16 5.58
CA THR A 25 -3.07 4.96 4.35
C THR A 25 -2.70 4.09 3.15
N LEU A 26 -1.66 3.26 3.29
CA LEU A 26 -1.17 2.40 2.22
C LEU A 26 -2.12 1.23 1.96
N ALA A 27 -2.69 0.63 3.01
CA ALA A 27 -3.67 -0.44 2.89
C ALA A 27 -4.91 0.01 2.14
N THR A 28 -5.52 1.12 2.54
CA THR A 28 -6.71 1.67 1.86
C THR A 28 -6.42 1.99 0.40
N LYS A 29 -5.27 2.61 0.10
CA LYS A 29 -4.90 2.91 -1.29
C LYS A 29 -4.67 1.65 -2.11
N LEU A 30 -3.95 0.65 -1.59
CA LEU A 30 -3.71 -0.58 -2.33
C LEU A 30 -5.01 -1.35 -2.59
N LEU A 31 -5.84 -1.52 -1.55
CA LEU A 31 -7.15 -2.15 -1.66
C LEU A 31 -8.04 -1.46 -2.70
N GLN A 32 -8.10 -0.12 -2.67
CA GLN A 32 -8.84 0.68 -3.65
C GLN A 32 -8.46 0.29 -5.09
N LEU A 33 -7.17 0.09 -5.35
CA LEU A 33 -6.65 -0.12 -6.70
C LEU A 33 -6.73 -1.59 -7.18
N THR A 34 -6.78 -2.55 -6.25
CA THR A 34 -6.68 -3.98 -6.56
C THR A 34 -7.97 -4.78 -6.32
N LEU A 35 -8.95 -4.23 -5.61
CA LEU A 35 -10.29 -4.81 -5.49
C LEU A 35 -11.03 -4.85 -6.85
N PRO A 36 -12.06 -5.69 -7.00
CA PRO A 36 -12.91 -5.70 -8.19
C PRO A 36 -13.58 -4.34 -8.46
N GLY A 37 -13.76 -4.00 -9.73
CA GLY A 37 -14.28 -2.70 -10.17
C GLY A 37 -13.21 -1.82 -10.80
N ILE A 38 -13.58 -0.60 -11.22
CA ILE A 38 -12.67 0.38 -11.83
C ILE A 38 -12.30 1.41 -10.76
N PRO A 39 -11.02 1.48 -10.34
CA PRO A 39 -10.60 2.46 -9.35
C PRO A 39 -10.60 3.86 -9.94
N ASP A 40 -11.04 4.83 -9.15
CA ASP A 40 -10.89 6.25 -9.43
C ASP A 40 -9.82 6.86 -8.49
N VAL A 41 -9.03 7.80 -9.00
CA VAL A 41 -8.03 8.53 -8.21
C VAL A 41 -8.30 10.00 -8.37
N TYR A 42 -8.93 10.60 -7.36
CA TYR A 42 -9.14 12.05 -7.33
C TYR A 42 -7.80 12.79 -7.41
N GLN A 43 -7.79 13.90 -8.12
CA GLN A 43 -6.57 14.69 -8.35
C GLN A 43 -5.85 15.01 -7.04
N GLY A 44 -4.54 14.79 -7.02
CA GLY A 44 -3.70 15.07 -5.86
C GLY A 44 -3.65 13.95 -4.80
N THR A 45 -4.58 12.98 -4.84
CA THR A 45 -4.67 11.89 -3.84
C THR A 45 -3.75 10.70 -4.10
N ASP A 46 -2.89 10.83 -5.11
CA ASP A 46 -1.70 10.00 -5.30
C ASP A 46 -0.65 10.22 -4.20
N LEU A 47 -0.62 11.42 -3.60
CA LEU A 47 0.11 11.74 -2.37
C LEU A 47 -0.85 11.76 -1.16
N VAL A 48 -0.33 11.85 0.07
CA VAL A 48 -1.17 12.10 1.26
C VAL A 48 -1.89 13.43 1.09
N ASP A 49 -3.21 13.41 1.26
CA ASP A 49 -4.09 14.57 1.13
C ASP A 49 -4.96 14.64 2.40
N LEU A 50 -4.80 15.73 3.14
CA LEU A 50 -5.53 16.02 4.38
C LEU A 50 -6.55 17.14 4.18
N SER A 51 -7.07 17.28 2.95
CA SER A 51 -8.11 18.24 2.64
C SER A 51 -9.36 18.02 3.50
N LEU A 52 -9.95 19.13 3.95
CA LEU A 52 -11.25 19.16 4.62
C LEU A 52 -12.38 19.16 3.57
N VAL A 53 -13.57 19.61 3.98
CA VAL A 53 -14.70 19.82 3.09
C VAL A 53 -14.46 20.98 2.11
N ASP A 54 -15.33 21.10 1.12
CA ASP A 54 -15.35 22.21 0.18
C ASP A 54 -15.31 23.57 0.91
N PRO A 55 -14.48 24.54 0.45
CA PRO A 55 -13.65 24.54 -0.76
C PRO A 55 -12.24 23.96 -0.61
N ASP A 56 -11.86 23.44 0.56
CA ASP A 56 -10.47 23.04 0.85
C ASP A 56 -9.98 21.87 -0.02
N ASN A 57 -10.87 20.95 -0.37
CA ASN A 57 -10.58 19.84 -1.30
C ASN A 57 -10.47 20.26 -2.78
N ARG A 58 -10.59 21.55 -3.09
CA ARG A 58 -10.42 22.11 -4.45
C ARG A 58 -9.15 22.95 -4.61
N ARG A 59 -8.22 22.89 -3.65
CA ARG A 59 -6.93 23.59 -3.75
C ARG A 59 -6.18 23.19 -5.03
N PRO A 60 -5.42 24.12 -5.65
CA PRO A 60 -4.61 23.80 -6.82
C PRO A 60 -3.63 22.65 -6.55
N ILE A 61 -3.42 21.80 -7.55
CA ILE A 61 -2.50 20.65 -7.46
C ILE A 61 -1.16 21.03 -8.08
N ASP A 62 -0.07 20.81 -7.33
CA ASP A 62 1.29 20.89 -7.86
C ASP A 62 1.66 19.56 -8.57
N TYR A 63 1.51 19.54 -9.89
CA TYR A 63 1.88 18.39 -10.72
C TYR A 63 3.38 18.32 -11.00
N ALA A 64 4.12 19.43 -10.89
CA ALA A 64 5.57 19.43 -11.11
C ALA A 64 6.27 18.69 -9.97
N GLU A 65 5.86 18.94 -8.72
CA GLU A 65 6.35 18.19 -7.56
C GLU A 65 6.07 16.69 -7.70
N ARG A 66 4.84 16.31 -8.02
CA ARG A 66 4.44 14.90 -8.21
C ARG A 66 5.22 14.22 -9.32
N GLY A 67 5.43 14.91 -10.43
CA GLY A 67 6.24 14.41 -11.55
C GLY A 67 7.68 14.13 -11.12
N ALA A 68 8.31 15.04 -10.38
CA ALA A 68 9.66 14.86 -9.87
C ALA A 68 9.75 13.69 -8.87
N ARG A 69 8.80 13.59 -7.93
CA ARG A 69 8.72 12.46 -6.98
C ARG A 69 8.57 11.12 -7.71
N LEU A 70 7.68 11.05 -8.70
CA LEU A 70 7.46 9.82 -9.48
C LEU A 70 8.71 9.43 -10.26
N GLN A 71 9.40 10.40 -10.86
CA GLN A 71 10.62 10.16 -11.62
C GLN A 71 11.74 9.60 -10.73
N ALA A 72 11.92 10.16 -9.52
CA ALA A 72 12.90 9.65 -8.55
C ALA A 72 12.60 8.18 -8.16
N LEU A 73 11.34 7.88 -7.83
CA LEU A 73 10.92 6.50 -7.53
C LEU A 73 11.12 5.56 -8.72
N ASP A 74 10.88 6.03 -9.95
CA ASP A 74 11.07 5.24 -11.17
C ASP A 74 12.56 4.99 -11.48
N ALA A 75 13.45 5.88 -11.02
CA ALA A 75 14.89 5.71 -11.05
C ALA A 75 15.42 4.75 -9.97
N GLY A 76 14.55 4.25 -9.08
CA GLY A 76 14.91 3.32 -8.01
C GLY A 76 15.33 3.99 -6.70
N GLU A 77 15.07 5.29 -6.54
CA GLU A 77 15.28 5.95 -5.25
C GLU A 77 14.30 5.43 -4.19
N HIS A 78 14.75 5.36 -2.95
CA HIS A 78 13.90 4.96 -1.83
C HIS A 78 12.89 6.06 -1.48
N PRO A 79 11.64 5.71 -1.10
CA PRO A 79 10.66 6.67 -0.61
C PRO A 79 11.21 7.46 0.58
N ARG A 80 11.04 8.78 0.57
CA ARG A 80 11.57 9.66 1.62
C ARG A 80 10.57 9.92 2.74
N ASP A 81 9.28 9.77 2.43
CA ASP A 81 8.16 10.09 3.30
C ASP A 81 6.93 9.26 2.88
N LEU A 82 5.82 9.42 3.63
CA LEU A 82 4.56 8.73 3.33
C LEU A 82 3.94 9.19 1.99
N HIS A 83 4.27 10.38 1.49
CA HIS A 83 3.80 10.81 0.17
C HIS A 83 4.44 9.96 -0.92
N ASP A 84 5.75 9.75 -0.85
CA ASP A 84 6.49 8.92 -1.79
C ASP A 84 6.05 7.44 -1.71
N GLU A 85 5.81 6.90 -0.51
CA GLU A 85 5.31 5.53 -0.34
C GLU A 85 3.91 5.36 -0.97
N LYS A 86 3.01 6.31 -0.74
CA LYS A 86 1.67 6.28 -1.34
C LYS A 86 1.72 6.45 -2.85
N LEU A 87 2.63 7.30 -3.36
CA LEU A 87 2.86 7.48 -4.78
C LEU A 87 3.42 6.20 -5.42
N LEU A 88 4.36 5.53 -4.75
CA LEU A 88 4.90 4.22 -5.13
C LEU A 88 3.75 3.22 -5.27
N VAL A 89 2.97 2.98 -4.19
CA VAL A 89 1.82 2.07 -4.22
C VAL A 89 0.86 2.42 -5.36
N THR A 90 0.49 3.68 -5.49
CA THR A 90 -0.47 4.15 -6.50
C THR A 90 0.00 3.85 -7.92
N SER A 91 1.19 4.31 -8.27
CA SER A 91 1.72 4.19 -9.62
C SER A 91 2.05 2.74 -10.00
N ARG A 92 2.59 1.92 -9.07
CA ARG A 92 2.96 0.53 -9.35
C ARG A 92 1.71 -0.35 -9.49
N ALA A 93 0.71 -0.16 -8.64
CA ALA A 93 -0.57 -0.85 -8.76
C ALA A 93 -1.30 -0.49 -10.06
N LEU A 94 -1.37 0.79 -10.43
CA LEU A 94 -2.00 1.22 -11.69
C LEU A 94 -1.27 0.69 -12.92
N ARG A 95 0.08 0.69 -12.93
CA ARG A 95 0.88 0.10 -14.01
C ARG A 95 0.69 -1.41 -14.11
N LEU A 96 0.62 -2.12 -12.99
CA LEU A 96 0.33 -3.55 -12.99
C LEU A 96 -1.07 -3.83 -13.53
N ARG A 97 -2.06 -3.07 -13.07
CA ARG A 97 -3.46 -3.16 -13.55
C ARG A 97 -3.57 -2.92 -15.05
N HIS A 98 -2.84 -1.96 -15.59
CA HIS A 98 -2.80 -1.69 -17.03
C HIS A 98 -2.17 -2.85 -17.83
N ARG A 99 -1.21 -3.58 -17.25
CA ARG A 99 -0.48 -4.69 -17.91
C ARG A 99 -1.13 -6.06 -17.71
N ARG A 100 -1.98 -6.22 -16.69
CA ARG A 100 -2.54 -7.51 -16.28
C ARG A 100 -4.05 -7.42 -16.14
N THR A 101 -4.76 -8.13 -17.02
CA THR A 101 -6.23 -8.24 -16.98
C THR A 101 -6.76 -8.89 -15.70
N ALA A 102 -5.92 -9.60 -14.94
CA ALA A 102 -6.26 -10.22 -13.66
C ALA A 102 -6.92 -9.23 -12.67
N LEU A 103 -6.43 -7.99 -12.59
CA LEU A 103 -7.01 -6.98 -11.68
C LEU A 103 -8.35 -6.41 -12.18
N GLU A 104 -8.60 -6.47 -13.49
CA GLU A 104 -9.83 -5.98 -14.12
C GLU A 104 -10.93 -7.04 -14.11
N SER A 105 -10.65 -8.23 -14.65
CA SER A 105 -11.63 -9.28 -14.90
C SER A 105 -11.30 -10.62 -14.24
N GLY A 106 -10.19 -10.73 -13.51
CA GLY A 106 -9.82 -11.95 -12.80
C GLY A 106 -10.75 -12.23 -11.62
N ASP A 107 -10.93 -13.51 -11.33
CA ASP A 107 -11.65 -14.01 -10.17
C ASP A 107 -11.02 -13.49 -8.86
N TYR A 108 -11.81 -13.48 -7.78
CA TYR A 108 -11.36 -13.06 -6.45
C TYR A 108 -11.26 -14.29 -5.55
N GLN A 109 -10.06 -14.56 -5.03
CA GLN A 109 -9.81 -15.66 -4.09
C GLN A 109 -9.25 -15.07 -2.79
N PRO A 110 -9.96 -15.12 -1.66
CA PRO A 110 -9.40 -14.68 -0.39
C PRO A 110 -8.24 -15.59 0.02
N LEU A 111 -7.20 -15.01 0.62
CA LEU A 111 -6.13 -15.75 1.28
C LEU A 111 -6.50 -15.94 2.74
N ASP A 112 -6.28 -17.15 3.27
CA ASP A 112 -6.29 -17.37 4.71
C ASP A 112 -4.99 -16.82 5.30
N THR A 113 -5.12 -15.73 6.05
CA THR A 113 -3.99 -15.02 6.64
C THR A 113 -3.66 -15.49 8.06
N GLY A 114 -4.54 -16.27 8.70
CA GLY A 114 -4.38 -16.71 10.08
C GLY A 114 -4.33 -15.57 11.12
N SER A 115 -4.54 -14.31 10.72
CA SER A 115 -4.41 -13.14 11.59
C SER A 115 -5.53 -12.13 11.35
N PRO A 116 -6.16 -11.58 12.42
CA PRO A 116 -7.16 -10.53 12.28
C PRO A 116 -6.57 -9.19 11.81
N HIS A 117 -5.24 -9.05 11.86
CA HIS A 117 -4.51 -7.85 11.46
C HIS A 117 -4.03 -7.90 10.00
N LEU A 118 -4.34 -8.98 9.27
CA LEU A 118 -3.98 -9.14 7.87
C LEU A 118 -5.22 -9.35 7.01
N LEU A 119 -5.21 -8.73 5.83
CA LEU A 119 -6.16 -9.01 4.77
C LEU A 119 -5.37 -9.36 3.51
N GLY A 120 -5.67 -10.51 2.91
CA GLY A 120 -5.03 -10.94 1.67
C GLY A 120 -6.02 -11.53 0.68
N PHE A 121 -5.73 -11.37 -0.62
CA PHE A 121 -6.46 -12.02 -1.69
C PHE A 121 -5.61 -12.16 -2.96
N VAL A 122 -6.03 -13.07 -3.84
CA VAL A 122 -5.48 -13.27 -5.18
C VAL A 122 -6.53 -12.92 -6.22
N ARG A 123 -6.10 -12.22 -7.26
CA ARG A 123 -6.87 -11.87 -8.45
C ARG A 123 -6.35 -12.63 -9.67
N GLY A 124 -7.26 -13.29 -10.41
CA GLY A 124 -6.92 -13.96 -11.68
C GLY A 124 -5.78 -14.96 -11.56
N SER A 125 -5.67 -15.65 -10.40
CA SER A 125 -4.61 -16.60 -10.03
C SER A 125 -3.15 -16.08 -10.10
N SER A 126 -2.93 -14.79 -10.37
CA SER A 126 -1.64 -14.27 -10.81
C SER A 126 -1.26 -12.93 -10.18
N VAL A 127 -2.14 -12.29 -9.41
CA VAL A 127 -1.82 -11.07 -8.67
C VAL A 127 -2.30 -11.22 -7.23
N ALA A 128 -1.41 -11.13 -6.24
CA ALA A 128 -1.76 -11.20 -4.83
C ALA A 128 -1.64 -9.82 -4.18
N THR A 129 -2.62 -9.44 -3.36
CA THR A 129 -2.58 -8.25 -2.51
C THR A 129 -2.61 -8.72 -1.06
N VAL A 130 -1.69 -8.20 -0.24
CA VAL A 130 -1.71 -8.40 1.21
C VAL A 130 -1.49 -7.06 1.89
N VAL A 131 -2.32 -6.74 2.89
CA VAL A 131 -2.27 -5.47 3.63
C VAL A 131 -2.41 -5.72 5.12
N THR A 132 -1.76 -4.87 5.92
CA THR A 132 -2.06 -4.75 7.35
C THR A 132 -3.38 -3.99 7.55
N ARG A 133 -4.29 -4.54 8.36
CA ARG A 133 -5.52 -3.89 8.83
C ARG A 133 -5.49 -3.81 10.35
N TRP A 134 -6.17 -2.82 10.93
CA TRP A 134 -6.15 -2.61 12.38
C TRP A 134 -4.71 -2.64 12.91
N ALA A 135 -3.88 -1.72 12.42
CA ALA A 135 -2.45 -1.70 12.75
C ALA A 135 -2.17 -1.32 14.21
N ASP A 136 -3.18 -0.80 14.93
CA ASP A 136 -3.08 -0.55 16.36
C ASP A 136 -2.77 -1.85 17.13
N GLY A 137 -1.68 -1.85 17.89
CA GLY A 137 -1.15 -3.03 18.59
C GLY A 137 -0.29 -3.98 17.74
N VAL A 138 -0.07 -3.70 16.45
CA VAL A 138 0.87 -4.47 15.61
C VAL A 138 2.28 -3.90 15.78
N HIS A 139 3.09 -4.53 16.62
CA HIS A 139 4.47 -4.12 16.91
C HIS A 139 5.52 -4.92 16.10
N GLY A 140 5.13 -5.33 14.88
CA GLY A 140 5.90 -6.22 14.04
C GLY A 140 5.16 -7.54 13.78
N TRP A 141 5.79 -8.36 12.95
CA TRP A 141 5.35 -9.72 12.67
C TRP A 141 6.45 -10.65 13.17
N ASP A 142 6.08 -11.65 13.97
CA ASP A 142 7.01 -12.63 14.51
C ASP A 142 7.03 -13.82 13.55
N ASP A 143 6.29 -14.87 13.89
CA ASP A 143 6.25 -16.14 13.13
C ASP A 143 4.91 -16.35 12.40
N GLU A 144 4.09 -15.30 12.28
CA GLU A 144 2.87 -15.35 11.47
C GLU A 144 3.21 -15.72 10.02
N ARG A 145 2.39 -16.61 9.46
CA ARG A 145 2.55 -17.12 8.11
C ARG A 145 1.25 -16.98 7.34
N LEU A 146 1.39 -16.63 6.07
CA LEU A 146 0.33 -16.78 5.09
C LEU A 146 0.78 -17.75 4.01
N THR A 147 -0.16 -18.44 3.39
CA THR A 147 0.15 -19.38 2.30
C THR A 147 -0.14 -18.71 0.97
N LEU A 148 0.89 -18.49 0.16
CA LEU A 148 0.73 -18.08 -1.23
C LEU A 148 0.44 -19.31 -2.10
N PRO A 149 -0.36 -19.19 -3.17
CA PRO A 149 -0.50 -20.26 -4.15
C PRO A 149 0.84 -20.61 -4.81
N ASP A 150 0.94 -21.81 -5.36
CA ASP A 150 2.14 -22.28 -6.05
C ASP A 150 2.60 -21.31 -7.16
N GLY A 151 3.91 -21.10 -7.22
CA GLY A 151 4.56 -20.24 -8.22
C GLY A 151 5.73 -19.44 -7.66
N THR A 152 6.26 -18.56 -8.50
CA THR A 152 7.22 -17.52 -8.11
C THR A 152 6.52 -16.17 -8.17
N TRP A 153 6.54 -15.46 -7.06
CA TRP A 153 5.83 -14.20 -6.86
C TRP A 153 6.82 -13.05 -6.72
N HIS A 154 6.65 -12.02 -7.54
CA HIS A 154 7.48 -10.82 -7.55
C HIS A 154 6.71 -9.67 -6.94
N ASP A 155 7.27 -9.03 -5.92
CA ASP A 155 6.72 -7.83 -5.33
C ASP A 155 6.98 -6.61 -6.22
N VAL A 156 5.92 -6.01 -6.75
CA VAL A 156 6.05 -4.83 -7.63
C VAL A 156 6.46 -3.56 -6.88
N LEU A 157 6.35 -3.55 -5.55
CA LEU A 157 6.67 -2.40 -4.72
C LEU A 157 8.14 -2.41 -4.30
N THR A 158 8.68 -3.59 -4.01
CA THR A 158 10.03 -3.74 -3.43
C THR A 158 11.02 -4.45 -4.37
N GLY A 159 10.54 -5.18 -5.37
CA GLY A 159 11.35 -6.05 -6.22
C GLY A 159 11.74 -7.38 -5.56
N ALA A 160 11.28 -7.65 -4.34
CA ALA A 160 11.51 -8.91 -3.66
C ALA A 160 10.84 -10.09 -4.39
N VAL A 161 11.41 -11.29 -4.25
CA VAL A 161 10.88 -12.51 -4.86
C VAL A 161 10.56 -13.51 -3.77
N HIS A 162 9.36 -14.08 -3.83
CA HIS A 162 8.85 -15.05 -2.87
C HIS A 162 8.42 -16.34 -3.59
N ALA A 163 8.74 -17.48 -3.00
CA ALA A 163 8.20 -18.76 -3.43
C ALA A 163 6.74 -18.90 -2.96
N GLY A 164 5.94 -19.65 -3.72
CA GLY A 164 4.63 -20.14 -3.27
C GLY A 164 4.76 -21.05 -2.04
N GLY A 165 3.64 -21.29 -1.37
CA GLY A 165 3.57 -22.00 -0.10
C GLY A 165 3.62 -21.05 1.12
N PRO A 166 3.94 -21.58 2.32
CA PRO A 166 3.97 -20.79 3.55
C PRO A 166 5.10 -19.76 3.55
N VAL A 167 4.76 -18.47 3.60
CA VAL A 167 5.69 -17.34 3.69
C VAL A 167 5.48 -16.61 5.00
N LEU A 168 6.58 -16.19 5.64
CA LEU A 168 6.52 -15.36 6.84
C LEU A 168 6.02 -13.96 6.49
N VAL A 169 5.09 -13.45 7.30
CA VAL A 169 4.52 -12.12 7.08
C VAL A 169 5.59 -11.03 7.25
N ARG A 170 6.53 -11.21 8.19
CA ARG A 170 7.68 -10.31 8.37
C ARG A 170 8.56 -10.18 7.13
N ASP A 171 8.63 -11.23 6.30
CA ASP A 171 9.42 -11.21 5.07
C ASP A 171 8.64 -10.51 3.93
N LEU A 172 7.33 -10.73 3.86
CA LEU A 172 6.45 -10.08 2.87
C LEU A 172 6.28 -8.59 3.12
N LEU A 173 6.21 -8.19 4.40
CA LEU A 173 5.94 -6.82 4.83
C LEU A 173 7.16 -6.15 5.46
N ALA A 174 8.36 -6.60 5.09
CA ALA A 174 9.63 -6.13 5.66
C ALA A 174 9.88 -4.63 5.42
N THR A 175 9.45 -4.10 4.27
CA THR A 175 9.69 -2.70 3.86
C THR A 175 8.44 -1.84 4.02
N LEU A 176 7.30 -2.35 3.53
CA LEU A 176 6.02 -1.65 3.53
C LEU A 176 5.00 -2.50 4.30
N PRO A 177 4.00 -1.88 4.97
CA PRO A 177 2.92 -2.59 5.65
C PRO A 177 1.88 -3.18 4.67
N VAL A 178 2.24 -3.23 3.38
CA VAL A 178 1.45 -3.76 2.27
C VAL A 178 2.40 -4.39 1.26
N THR A 179 1.93 -5.40 0.53
CA THR A 179 2.64 -5.95 -0.63
C THR A 179 1.67 -6.21 -1.78
N LEU A 180 2.17 -6.04 -3.01
CA LEU A 180 1.47 -6.35 -4.24
C LEU A 180 2.37 -7.26 -5.07
N LEU A 181 1.97 -8.52 -5.17
CA LEU A 181 2.75 -9.53 -5.86
C LEU A 181 2.14 -9.83 -7.22
N HIS A 182 2.97 -10.12 -8.22
CA HIS A 182 2.52 -10.82 -9.42
C HIS A 182 3.29 -12.12 -9.61
N LYS A 183 2.59 -13.12 -10.13
CA LYS A 183 3.18 -14.38 -10.53
C LYS A 183 3.77 -14.25 -11.93
N ASP A 184 4.87 -14.94 -12.20
CA ASP A 184 5.30 -15.16 -13.57
C ASP A 184 4.23 -15.97 -14.31
N THR A 185 3.85 -15.50 -15.49
CA THR A 185 3.02 -16.27 -16.40
C THR A 185 3.92 -17.27 -17.08
N THR A 186 3.67 -18.56 -16.84
CA THR A 186 4.23 -19.67 -17.65
C THR A 186 3.88 -19.50 -19.12
#